data_AF-A0A0Q5DEW9-F1
#
_entry.id   AF-A0A0Q5DEW9-F1
#
_cell.length_a   1.000
_cell.length_b   1.000
_cell.length_c   1.000
_cell.angle_alpha   90.00
_cell.angle_beta   90.00
_cell.angle_gamma   90.00
#
_symmetry.space_group_name_H-M   'P 1'
#
loop_
_entity.id
_entity.type
_entity.pdbx_description
1 polymer ?
#
loop_
_entity_poly.entity_id
_entity_poly.type
_entity_poly.pdbx_seq_one_letter_code
_entity_poly.pdbx_strand_id
1 'polypeptide(L)'
;MKRVSRAKGVVSVDTAAIEALAERFYAQPLVARPDGEKMFPEMCCTKFNAEAVLRLLLDPAPSFYGHKEAAFAALLSWTIAPEDDGIRLEFIALAVKRLLAKAEDQAFALDLSSPLHADLAARYLIAGPQFIEQIYAAISGMALLAEHGSPAITEIVFEVDRVPIGTLNKMMTYSHYLADDQARGQPSVNRAIEMVGRIGEHGISSRSAIYGQWAKSKDNIALLYSAASIKIGGNTLLDSLISGQINLSKYQRYLQTWIARARYVCEHILRRMPDEQLYLNNVKPLMLVDPHAFPHRDFSTKELQALAS
;
A
#
# COMPACT_ATOMS: atom_id res chain seq x y z
N MET A 1 19.51 -46.42 -39.83
CA MET A 1 19.76 -45.41 -38.78
C MET A 1 20.47 -44.20 -39.40
N LYS A 2 19.75 -43.10 -39.68
CA LYS A 2 20.34 -41.82 -40.11
C LYS A 2 20.71 -41.01 -38.86
N ARG A 3 21.98 -40.66 -38.70
CA ARG A 3 22.44 -39.70 -37.67
C ARG A 3 21.94 -38.31 -38.04
N VAL A 4 21.07 -37.74 -37.22
CA VAL A 4 20.69 -36.33 -37.28
C VAL A 4 21.81 -35.52 -36.61
N SER A 5 22.53 -34.72 -37.39
CA SER A 5 23.50 -33.77 -36.85
C SER A 5 22.75 -32.62 -36.19
N ARG A 6 22.87 -32.47 -34.86
CA ARG A 6 22.48 -31.23 -34.17
C ARG A 6 23.44 -30.12 -34.62
N ALA A 7 22.93 -29.20 -35.45
CA ALA A 7 23.61 -27.94 -35.69
C ALA A 7 23.67 -27.18 -34.35
N LYS A 8 24.88 -26.95 -33.85
CA LYS A 8 25.13 -25.94 -32.80
C LYS A 8 24.97 -24.58 -33.46
N GLY A 9 23.78 -24.00 -33.36
CA GLY A 9 23.58 -22.58 -33.66
C GLY A 9 24.39 -21.78 -32.62
N VAL A 10 25.55 -21.27 -33.03
CA VAL A 10 26.27 -20.26 -32.26
C VAL A 10 25.42 -19.00 -32.36
N VAL A 11 24.78 -18.61 -31.26
CA VAL A 11 24.17 -17.28 -31.15
C VAL A 11 25.31 -16.29 -31.27
N SER A 12 25.43 -15.61 -32.42
CA SER A 12 26.41 -14.54 -32.57
C SER A 12 26.01 -13.41 -31.61
N VAL A 13 26.86 -13.18 -30.61
CA VAL A 13 26.66 -12.08 -29.68
C VAL A 13 27.01 -10.79 -30.42
N ASP A 14 26.01 -9.96 -30.67
CA ASP A 14 26.17 -8.64 -31.29
C ASP A 14 26.89 -7.72 -30.30
N THR A 15 28.21 -7.67 -30.43
CA THR A 15 29.12 -7.02 -29.50
C THR A 15 28.93 -5.51 -29.49
N ALA A 16 28.58 -4.91 -30.64
CA ALA A 16 28.29 -3.48 -30.76
C ALA A 16 27.01 -3.10 -30.01
N ALA A 17 25.97 -3.93 -30.05
CA ALA A 17 24.76 -3.71 -29.28
C ALA A 17 25.03 -3.80 -27.75
N ILE A 18 25.88 -4.72 -27.32
CA ILE A 18 26.28 -4.83 -25.89
C ILE A 18 27.10 -3.64 -25.45
N GLU A 19 28.06 -3.18 -26.26
CA GLU A 19 28.87 -2.00 -25.95
C GLU A 19 28.01 -0.74 -25.87
N ALA A 20 27.07 -0.55 -26.80
CA ALA A 20 26.12 0.56 -26.74
C ALA A 20 25.18 0.49 -25.52
N LEU A 21 24.74 -0.71 -25.12
CA LEU A 21 23.98 -0.90 -23.89
C LEU A 21 24.83 -0.59 -22.65
N ALA A 22 26.10 -1.01 -22.62
CA ALA A 22 27.03 -0.75 -21.52
C ALA A 22 27.34 0.74 -21.38
N GLU A 23 27.60 1.46 -22.48
CA GLU A 23 27.80 2.91 -22.45
C GLU A 23 26.56 3.64 -21.92
N ARG A 24 25.36 3.25 -22.38
CA ARG A 24 24.10 3.81 -21.87
C ARG A 24 23.88 3.50 -20.40
N PHE A 25 24.34 2.34 -19.93
CA PHE A 25 24.28 1.95 -18.52
C PHE A 25 25.18 2.85 -17.66
N TYR A 26 26.46 3.02 -18.04
CA TYR A 26 27.38 3.89 -17.32
C TYR A 26 27.01 5.37 -17.38
N ALA A 27 26.28 5.78 -18.42
CA ALA A 27 25.80 7.15 -18.57
C ALA A 27 24.54 7.48 -17.73
N GLN A 28 23.94 6.51 -17.03
CA GLN A 28 22.73 6.79 -16.25
C GLN A 28 23.05 7.63 -15.01
N PRO A 29 22.42 8.80 -14.84
CA PRO A 29 22.56 9.56 -13.62
C PRO A 29 21.91 8.79 -12.46
N LEU A 30 22.70 8.47 -11.43
CA LEU A 30 22.17 7.93 -10.20
C LEU A 30 21.31 9.01 -9.52
N VAL A 31 20.11 8.62 -9.09
CA VAL A 31 19.26 9.51 -8.31
C VAL A 31 19.82 9.57 -6.90
N ALA A 32 20.29 10.75 -6.51
CA ALA A 32 20.80 10.99 -5.16
C ALA A 32 19.69 10.73 -4.13
N ARG A 33 20.03 9.97 -3.09
CA ARG A 33 19.12 9.67 -1.99
C ARG A 33 19.18 10.80 -0.96
N PRO A 34 18.07 11.17 -0.32
CA PRO A 34 18.11 12.09 0.81
C PRO A 34 19.01 11.55 1.92
N ASP A 35 19.76 12.46 2.58
CA ASP A 35 20.63 12.09 3.69
C ASP A 35 19.82 11.40 4.81
N GLY A 36 20.31 10.23 5.25
CA GLY A 36 19.67 9.45 6.30
C GLY A 36 18.44 8.64 5.87
N GLU A 37 18.14 8.56 4.56
CA GLU A 37 17.11 7.65 4.07
C GLU A 37 17.49 6.19 4.33
N LYS A 38 16.59 5.44 4.99
CA LYS A 38 16.79 4.03 5.33
C LYS A 38 16.76 3.13 4.10
N MET A 39 17.33 1.94 4.21
CA MET A 39 17.28 0.97 3.11
C MET A 39 15.86 0.43 2.93
N PHE A 40 15.49 0.03 1.71
CA PHE A 40 14.13 -0.45 1.42
C PHE A 40 13.66 -1.59 2.35
N PRO A 41 14.47 -2.64 2.64
CA PRO A 41 14.03 -3.70 3.57
C PRO A 41 13.80 -3.24 5.02
N GLU A 42 14.53 -2.22 5.45
CA GLU A 42 14.39 -1.60 6.78
C GLU A 42 13.12 -0.75 6.88
N MET A 43 12.67 -0.20 5.75
CA MET A 43 11.44 0.58 5.69
C MET A 43 10.21 -0.30 5.48
N CYS A 44 10.30 -1.30 4.60
CA CYS A 44 9.14 -1.97 4.02
C CYS A 44 8.98 -3.44 4.43
N CYS A 45 10.07 -4.17 4.68
CA CYS A 45 10.01 -5.64 4.77
C CYS A 45 9.99 -6.14 6.21
N THR A 46 10.98 -5.77 7.03
CA THR A 46 11.18 -6.32 8.38
C THR A 46 10.13 -5.83 9.39
N LYS A 47 10.33 -4.64 9.94
CA LYS A 47 9.32 -3.91 10.73
C LYS A 47 8.91 -2.69 9.93
N PHE A 48 7.66 -2.67 9.49
CA PHE A 48 7.18 -1.58 8.64
C PHE A 48 7.38 -0.22 9.32
N ASN A 49 8.15 0.64 8.66
CA ASN A 49 8.43 2.00 9.13
C ASN A 49 7.53 2.99 8.40
N ALA A 50 6.31 3.15 8.90
CA ALA A 50 5.30 4.02 8.30
C ALA A 50 5.80 5.47 8.12
N GLU A 51 6.56 6.01 9.07
CA GLU A 51 7.10 7.36 8.98
C GLU A 51 8.08 7.51 7.80
N ALA A 52 9.02 6.59 7.65
CA ALA A 52 10.00 6.62 6.56
C ALA A 52 9.32 6.41 5.20
N VAL A 53 8.37 5.48 5.11
CA VAL A 53 7.61 5.21 3.89
C VAL A 53 6.76 6.42 3.49
N LEU A 54 6.04 7.03 4.43
CA LEU A 54 5.24 8.22 4.15
C LEU A 54 6.11 9.41 3.76
N ARG A 55 7.29 9.59 4.37
CA ARG A 55 8.25 10.62 3.97
C ARG A 55 8.68 10.43 2.52
N LEU A 56 9.06 9.22 2.13
CA LEU A 56 9.41 8.89 0.74
C LEU A 56 8.25 9.16 -0.23
N LEU A 57 7.05 8.70 0.11
CA LEU A 57 5.91 8.77 -0.81
C LEU A 57 5.34 10.20 -0.97
N LEU A 58 5.46 11.04 0.06
CA LEU A 58 5.02 12.43 0.05
C LEU A 58 6.08 13.40 -0.50
N ASP A 59 7.35 12.98 -0.57
CA ASP A 59 8.41 13.78 -1.19
C ASP A 59 8.08 14.04 -2.67
N PRO A 60 7.99 15.29 -3.14
CA PRO A 60 7.76 15.57 -4.56
C PRO A 60 8.95 15.23 -5.46
N ALA A 61 10.15 15.06 -4.90
CA ALA A 61 11.35 14.76 -5.67
C ALA A 61 11.21 13.41 -6.43
N PRO A 62 11.78 13.31 -7.64
CA PRO A 62 11.85 12.03 -8.33
C PRO A 62 12.68 11.04 -7.51
N SER A 63 12.31 9.76 -7.60
CA SER A 63 13.07 8.65 -7.03
C SER A 63 13.49 7.71 -8.15
N PHE A 64 14.47 6.84 -7.88
CA PHE A 64 14.83 5.78 -8.80
C PHE A 64 13.63 4.84 -9.08
N TYR A 65 13.72 4.13 -10.20
CA TYR A 65 12.65 3.29 -10.74
C TYR A 65 12.04 2.35 -9.69
N GLY A 66 10.70 2.32 -9.62
CA GLY A 66 9.95 1.37 -8.81
C GLY A 66 10.00 1.60 -7.29
N HIS A 67 10.79 2.56 -6.80
CA HIS A 67 10.97 2.79 -5.37
C HIS A 67 9.69 3.19 -4.67
N LYS A 68 9.02 4.22 -5.18
CA LYS A 68 7.75 4.69 -4.63
C LYS A 68 6.65 3.68 -4.86
N GLU A 69 6.62 2.99 -5.99
CA GLU A 69 5.63 1.95 -6.28
C GLU A 69 5.70 0.78 -5.29
N ALA A 70 6.90 0.27 -5.02
CA ALA A 70 7.10 -0.82 -4.07
C ALA A 70 6.82 -0.37 -2.62
N ALA A 71 7.25 0.84 -2.24
CA ALA A 71 6.96 1.40 -0.92
C ALA A 71 5.46 1.67 -0.73
N PHE A 72 4.76 2.09 -1.79
CA PHE A 72 3.31 2.25 -1.78
C PHE A 72 2.61 0.91 -1.58
N ALA A 73 3.04 -0.15 -2.27
CA ALA A 73 2.49 -1.49 -2.07
C ALA A 73 2.67 -1.99 -0.62
N ALA A 74 3.81 -1.69 0.00
CA ALA A 74 4.06 -1.97 1.42
C ALA A 74 3.12 -1.16 2.34
N LEU A 75 2.89 0.13 2.04
CA LEU A 75 1.94 0.97 2.78
C LEU A 75 0.51 0.42 2.69
N LEU A 76 0.08 -0.04 1.50
CA LEU A 76 -1.28 -0.54 1.30
C LEU A 76 -1.53 -1.81 2.09
N SER A 77 -0.63 -2.79 1.98
CA SER A 77 -0.73 -4.04 2.73
C SER A 77 -0.66 -3.81 4.23
N TRP A 78 0.26 -2.97 4.71
CA TRP A 78 0.33 -2.60 6.12
C TRP A 78 -0.94 -1.90 6.61
N THR A 79 -1.56 -1.04 5.79
CA THR A 79 -2.82 -0.37 6.16
C THR A 79 -3.95 -1.37 6.42
N ILE A 80 -4.02 -2.44 5.62
CA ILE A 80 -5.10 -3.44 5.66
C ILE A 80 -4.81 -4.51 6.71
N ALA A 81 -3.58 -5.02 6.73
CA ALA A 81 -3.11 -6.10 7.59
C ALA A 81 -1.79 -5.70 8.28
N PRO A 82 -1.82 -4.81 9.29
CA PRO A 82 -0.61 -4.24 9.89
C PRO A 82 0.29 -5.27 10.60
N GLU A 83 -0.31 -6.33 11.13
CA GLU A 83 0.38 -7.39 11.87
C GLU A 83 0.82 -8.57 10.97
N ASP A 84 0.48 -8.55 9.68
CA ASP A 84 0.78 -9.64 8.75
C ASP A 84 1.91 -9.27 7.78
N ASP A 85 3.13 -9.65 8.18
CA ASP A 85 4.33 -9.46 7.37
C ASP A 85 4.28 -10.27 6.06
N GLY A 86 3.60 -11.42 6.06
CA GLY A 86 3.46 -12.28 4.88
C GLY A 86 2.64 -11.58 3.80
N ILE A 87 1.48 -11.02 4.16
CA ILE A 87 0.66 -10.24 3.23
C ILE A 87 1.41 -9.00 2.71
N ARG A 88 2.24 -8.37 3.57
CA ARG A 88 3.09 -7.27 3.12
C ARG A 88 4.09 -7.70 2.06
N LEU A 89 4.76 -8.84 2.26
CA LEU A 89 5.68 -9.41 1.27
C LEU A 89 4.96 -9.81 -0.03
N GLU A 90 3.75 -10.36 0.04
CA GLU A 90 2.92 -10.64 -1.16
C GLU A 90 2.72 -9.38 -2.02
N PHE A 91 2.37 -8.26 -1.39
CA PHE A 91 2.09 -7.02 -2.12
C PHE A 91 3.37 -6.41 -2.70
N ILE A 92 4.46 -6.40 -1.92
CA ILE A 92 5.76 -5.92 -2.39
C ILE A 92 6.22 -6.77 -3.57
N ALA A 93 6.17 -8.10 -3.45
CA ALA A 93 6.57 -9.02 -4.51
C ALA A 93 5.71 -8.86 -5.77
N LEU A 94 4.38 -8.71 -5.63
CA LEU A 94 3.49 -8.45 -6.76
C LEU A 94 3.81 -7.12 -7.45
N ALA A 95 4.11 -6.07 -6.70
CA ALA A 95 4.52 -4.78 -7.25
C ALA A 95 5.85 -4.89 -8.01
N VAL A 96 6.84 -5.58 -7.44
CA VAL A 96 8.15 -5.83 -8.07
C VAL A 96 7.99 -6.64 -9.36
N LYS A 97 7.16 -7.69 -9.38
CA LYS A 97 6.85 -8.46 -10.60
C LYS A 97 6.24 -7.58 -11.70
N ARG A 98 5.28 -6.73 -11.34
CA ARG A 98 4.65 -5.78 -12.29
C ARG A 98 5.65 -4.75 -12.81
N LEU A 99 6.57 -4.28 -11.98
CA LEU A 99 7.64 -3.35 -12.36
C LEU A 99 8.64 -4.01 -13.31
N LEU A 100 9.01 -5.28 -13.07
CA LEU A 100 9.86 -6.05 -13.97
C LEU A 100 9.17 -6.29 -15.31
N ALA A 101 7.92 -6.75 -15.31
CA ALA A 101 7.14 -6.93 -16.55
C ALA A 101 7.00 -5.63 -17.34
N LYS A 102 6.74 -4.49 -16.67
CA LYS A 102 6.70 -3.17 -17.31
C LYS A 102 8.06 -2.80 -17.94
N ALA A 103 9.16 -3.12 -17.28
CA ALA A 103 10.50 -2.86 -17.81
C ALA A 103 10.80 -3.76 -19.02
N GLU A 104 10.34 -5.02 -19.00
CA GLU A 104 10.44 -5.95 -20.12
C GLU A 104 9.62 -5.47 -21.33
N ASP A 105 8.37 -5.03 -21.12
CA ASP A 105 7.52 -4.46 -22.18
C ASP A 105 8.18 -3.23 -22.83
N GLN A 106 8.76 -2.35 -22.00
CA GLN A 106 9.48 -1.17 -22.47
C GLN A 106 10.76 -1.55 -23.23
N ALA A 107 11.47 -2.60 -22.81
CA ALA A 107 12.65 -3.09 -23.52
C ALA A 107 12.30 -3.72 -24.86
N PHE A 108 11.17 -4.44 -24.92
CA PHE A 108 10.68 -5.05 -26.15
C PHE A 108 10.33 -4.01 -27.22
N ALA A 109 9.86 -2.84 -26.79
CA ALA A 109 9.59 -1.70 -27.68
C ALA A 109 10.87 -1.06 -28.26
N LEU A 110 12.07 -1.42 -27.80
CA LEU A 110 13.34 -0.91 -28.33
C LEU A 110 13.84 -1.67 -29.57
N ASP A 111 13.10 -2.68 -30.03
CA ASP A 111 13.43 -3.50 -31.22
C ASP A 111 14.88 -4.05 -31.21
N LEU A 112 15.29 -4.57 -30.05
CA LEU A 112 16.65 -5.07 -29.85
C LEU A 112 16.86 -6.42 -30.56
N SER A 113 18.06 -6.61 -31.09
CA SER A 113 18.43 -7.75 -31.96
C SER A 113 18.33 -9.15 -31.31
N SER A 114 18.12 -9.25 -30.00
CA SER A 114 18.08 -10.51 -29.26
C SER A 114 17.23 -10.41 -27.98
N PRO A 115 16.52 -11.49 -27.58
CA PRO A 115 15.85 -11.57 -26.28
C PRO A 115 16.79 -11.32 -25.08
N LEU A 116 18.06 -11.70 -25.19
CA LEU A 116 19.05 -11.42 -24.15
C LEU A 116 19.31 -9.92 -24.00
N HIS A 117 19.39 -9.18 -25.12
CA HIS A 117 19.56 -7.72 -25.09
C HIS A 117 18.32 -7.04 -24.50
N ALA A 118 17.12 -7.54 -24.81
CA ALA A 118 15.88 -7.05 -24.21
C ALA A 118 15.86 -7.26 -22.68
N ASP A 119 16.24 -8.44 -22.17
CA ASP A 119 16.33 -8.70 -20.73
C ASP A 119 17.38 -7.80 -20.04
N LEU A 120 18.57 -7.65 -20.64
CA LEU A 120 19.60 -6.76 -20.12
C LEU A 120 19.14 -5.29 -20.11
N ALA A 121 18.49 -4.82 -21.17
CA ALA A 121 17.94 -3.49 -21.23
C ALA A 121 16.83 -3.27 -20.19
N ALA A 122 15.94 -4.24 -19.99
CA ALA A 122 14.89 -4.18 -18.97
C ALA A 122 15.48 -4.00 -17.57
N ARG A 123 16.44 -4.84 -17.18
CA ARG A 123 17.01 -4.85 -15.83
C ARG A 123 17.95 -3.68 -15.57
N TYR A 124 18.87 -3.43 -16.50
CA TYR A 124 19.99 -2.52 -16.24
C TYR A 124 19.78 -1.14 -16.84
N LEU A 125 18.97 -0.99 -17.90
CA LEU A 125 18.69 0.33 -18.47
C LEU A 125 17.36 0.93 -18.03
N ILE A 126 16.30 0.14 -17.99
CA ILE A 126 14.97 0.67 -17.68
C ILE A 126 14.73 0.67 -16.18
N ALA A 127 14.93 -0.46 -15.52
CA ALA A 127 14.84 -0.53 -14.07
C ALA A 127 16.08 0.11 -13.40
N GLY A 128 17.26 -0.14 -13.95
CA GLY A 128 18.49 0.50 -13.51
C GLY A 128 19.14 -0.16 -12.28
N PRO A 129 20.41 0.15 -12.02
CA PRO A 129 21.19 -0.50 -10.96
C PRO A 129 20.63 -0.25 -9.56
N GLN A 130 20.09 0.94 -9.29
CA GLN A 130 19.50 1.25 -7.98
C GLN A 130 18.27 0.38 -7.69
N PHE A 131 17.42 0.09 -8.68
CA PHE A 131 16.30 -0.85 -8.47
C PHE A 131 16.81 -2.26 -8.15
N ILE A 132 17.81 -2.73 -8.90
CA ILE A 132 18.38 -4.06 -8.73
C ILE A 132 19.01 -4.21 -7.35
N GLU A 133 19.86 -3.27 -6.95
CA GLU A 133 20.58 -3.34 -5.67
C GLU A 133 19.67 -3.08 -4.47
N GLN A 134 18.83 -2.04 -4.55
CA GLN A 134 18.13 -1.49 -3.39
C GLN A 134 16.78 -2.16 -3.14
N ILE A 135 16.16 -2.73 -4.17
CA ILE A 135 14.85 -3.39 -4.05
C ILE A 135 14.99 -4.87 -4.36
N TYR A 136 15.33 -5.20 -5.59
CA TYR A 136 15.26 -6.59 -6.07
C TYR A 136 16.19 -7.52 -5.30
N ALA A 137 17.49 -7.25 -5.27
CA ALA A 137 18.47 -8.05 -4.52
C ALA A 137 18.25 -7.95 -3.00
N ALA A 138 17.83 -6.78 -2.52
CA ALA A 138 17.59 -6.51 -1.11
C ALA A 138 16.42 -7.33 -0.52
N ILE A 139 15.48 -7.77 -1.36
CA ILE A 139 14.39 -8.69 -0.99
C ILE A 139 14.69 -10.14 -1.38
N SER A 140 15.94 -10.53 -1.60
CA SER A 140 16.36 -11.89 -2.04
C SER A 140 16.03 -12.23 -3.51
N GLY A 141 15.70 -11.23 -4.33
CA GLY A 141 15.56 -11.37 -5.78
C GLY A 141 14.52 -12.44 -6.19
N MET A 142 14.90 -13.30 -7.14
CA MET A 142 14.00 -14.35 -7.64
C MET A 142 13.52 -15.32 -6.57
N ALA A 143 14.29 -15.58 -5.51
CA ALA A 143 13.88 -16.54 -4.49
C ALA A 143 12.57 -16.11 -3.81
N LEU A 144 12.49 -14.84 -3.38
CA LEU A 144 11.28 -14.29 -2.79
C LEU A 144 10.15 -14.16 -3.82
N LEU A 145 10.46 -13.76 -5.06
CA LEU A 145 9.45 -13.66 -6.12
C LEU A 145 8.89 -15.02 -6.57
N ALA A 146 9.60 -16.12 -6.34
CA ALA A 146 9.08 -17.45 -6.63
C ALA A 146 8.01 -17.89 -5.62
N GLU A 147 8.16 -17.47 -4.37
CA GLU A 147 7.31 -17.85 -3.24
C GLU A 147 6.15 -16.87 -3.01
N HIS A 148 6.33 -15.60 -3.39
CA HIS A 148 5.39 -14.51 -3.12
C HIS A 148 4.96 -13.74 -4.37
N GLY A 149 3.95 -12.89 -4.22
CA GLY A 149 3.43 -12.01 -5.27
C GLY A 149 2.39 -12.71 -6.13
N SER A 150 1.57 -13.55 -5.52
CA SER A 150 0.45 -14.21 -6.18
C SER A 150 -0.77 -13.27 -6.21
N PRO A 151 -1.30 -12.92 -7.40
CA PRO A 151 -2.53 -12.13 -7.50
C PRO A 151 -3.70 -12.75 -6.72
N ALA A 152 -3.82 -14.08 -6.77
CA ALA A 152 -4.88 -14.82 -6.08
C ALA A 152 -4.81 -14.68 -4.55
N ILE A 153 -3.60 -14.67 -3.97
CA ILE A 153 -3.45 -14.47 -2.52
C ILE A 153 -3.90 -13.06 -2.14
N THR A 154 -3.51 -12.06 -2.93
CA THR A 154 -3.96 -10.69 -2.67
C THR A 154 -5.49 -10.58 -2.74
N GLU A 155 -6.12 -11.18 -3.75
CA GLU A 155 -7.60 -11.24 -3.90
C GLU A 155 -8.30 -11.91 -2.72
N ILE A 156 -7.76 -13.01 -2.18
CA ILE A 156 -8.35 -13.69 -1.03
C ILE A 156 -8.33 -12.80 0.22
N VAL A 157 -7.20 -12.14 0.50
CA VAL A 157 -7.08 -11.22 1.65
C VAL A 157 -8.17 -10.14 1.58
N PHE A 158 -8.37 -9.60 0.38
CA PHE A 158 -9.36 -8.57 0.11
C PHE A 158 -10.80 -9.02 0.31
N GLU A 159 -11.16 -10.21 -0.13
CA GLU A 159 -12.50 -10.75 0.08
C GLU A 159 -12.78 -11.00 1.56
N VAL A 160 -11.81 -11.54 2.29
CA VAL A 160 -11.93 -11.85 3.72
C VAL A 160 -12.05 -10.58 4.56
N ASP A 161 -11.26 -9.55 4.27
CA ASP A 161 -11.20 -8.34 5.10
C ASP A 161 -12.24 -7.27 4.75
N ARG A 162 -12.97 -7.41 3.64
CA ARG A 162 -13.97 -6.42 3.20
C ARG A 162 -15.05 -6.15 4.25
N VAL A 163 -15.65 -7.21 4.78
CA VAL A 163 -16.74 -7.11 5.76
C VAL A 163 -16.21 -6.59 7.12
N PRO A 164 -15.11 -7.12 7.67
CA PRO A 164 -14.50 -6.58 8.87
C PRO A 164 -14.10 -5.10 8.76
N ILE A 165 -13.45 -4.68 7.67
CA ILE A 165 -13.05 -3.29 7.48
C ILE A 165 -14.28 -2.38 7.31
N GLY A 166 -15.32 -2.83 6.63
CA GLY A 166 -16.60 -2.10 6.54
C GLY A 166 -17.22 -1.86 7.92
N THR A 167 -17.14 -2.85 8.81
CA THR A 167 -17.59 -2.75 10.21
C THR A 167 -16.81 -1.70 10.98
N LEU A 168 -15.47 -1.71 10.88
CA LEU A 168 -14.60 -0.71 11.50
C LEU A 168 -14.89 0.72 11.01
N ASN A 169 -15.14 0.89 9.71
CA ASN A 169 -15.50 2.19 9.14
C ASN A 169 -16.80 2.75 9.72
N LYS A 170 -17.78 1.89 10.00
CA LYS A 170 -19.01 2.31 10.67
C LYS A 170 -18.78 2.71 12.13
N MET A 171 -17.96 1.93 12.86
CA MET A 171 -17.54 2.30 14.22
C MET A 171 -16.91 3.71 14.24
N MET A 172 -16.03 3.98 13.28
CA MET A 172 -15.39 5.28 13.15
C MET A 172 -16.33 6.38 12.70
N THR A 173 -17.29 6.09 11.82
CA THR A 173 -18.35 7.05 11.44
C THR A 173 -19.13 7.50 12.67
N TYR A 174 -19.53 6.56 13.53
CA TYR A 174 -20.24 6.89 14.76
C TYR A 174 -19.34 7.68 15.73
N SER A 175 -18.08 7.27 15.87
CA SER A 175 -17.12 8.00 16.71
C SER A 175 -16.90 9.44 16.23
N HIS A 176 -16.88 9.66 14.91
CA HIS A 176 -16.80 10.99 14.29
C HIS A 176 -18.03 11.83 14.66
N TYR A 177 -19.22 11.26 14.51
CA TYR A 177 -20.48 11.93 14.88
C TYR A 177 -20.55 12.36 16.34
N LEU A 178 -19.98 11.57 17.26
CA LEU A 178 -19.84 11.95 18.67
C LEU A 178 -18.74 13.02 18.87
N ALA A 179 -17.65 12.95 18.12
CA ALA A 179 -16.55 13.92 18.20
C ALA A 179 -16.95 15.33 17.72
N ASP A 180 -17.88 15.42 16.76
CA ASP A 180 -18.39 16.68 16.23
C ASP A 180 -19.23 17.48 17.24
N ASP A 181 -19.83 16.82 18.23
CA ASP A 181 -20.70 17.47 19.21
C ASP A 181 -20.54 16.80 20.59
N GLN A 182 -19.80 17.48 21.48
CA GLN A 182 -19.52 16.99 22.82
C GLN A 182 -20.78 16.79 23.68
N ALA A 183 -21.90 17.44 23.36
CA ALA A 183 -23.17 17.23 24.07
C ALA A 183 -23.70 15.79 23.88
N ARG A 184 -23.27 15.08 22.83
CA ARG A 184 -23.60 13.66 22.56
C ARG A 184 -22.73 12.69 23.37
N GLY A 185 -21.78 13.22 24.12
CA GLY A 185 -20.83 12.51 24.94
C GLY A 185 -19.59 12.05 24.17
N GLN A 186 -18.65 11.50 24.92
CA GLN A 186 -17.32 11.15 24.42
C GLN A 186 -17.34 9.91 23.49
N PRO A 187 -16.57 9.91 22.37
CA PRO A 187 -16.38 8.71 21.56
C PRO A 187 -15.57 7.65 22.32
N SER A 188 -15.94 6.38 22.14
CA SER A 188 -15.17 5.25 22.64
C SER A 188 -15.44 4.00 21.81
N VAL A 189 -14.48 3.06 21.84
CA VAL A 189 -14.59 1.76 21.18
C VAL A 189 -15.84 1.02 21.67
N ASN A 190 -16.10 1.00 22.98
CA ASN A 190 -17.24 0.30 23.56
C ASN A 190 -18.58 0.81 23.00
N ARG A 191 -18.75 2.14 22.93
CA ARG A 191 -19.97 2.74 22.37
C ARG A 191 -20.09 2.48 20.87
N ALA A 192 -18.98 2.53 20.13
CA ALA A 192 -18.98 2.25 18.70
C ALA A 192 -19.35 0.79 18.39
N ILE A 193 -18.85 -0.16 19.18
CA ILE A 193 -19.20 -1.58 19.07
C ILE A 193 -20.68 -1.80 19.42
N GLU A 194 -21.16 -1.18 20.49
CA GLU A 194 -22.58 -1.28 20.86
C GLU A 194 -23.49 -0.75 19.75
N MET A 195 -23.16 0.41 19.19
CA MET A 195 -23.92 1.01 18.09
C MET A 195 -23.96 0.10 16.86
N VAL A 196 -22.81 -0.43 16.44
CA VAL A 196 -22.72 -1.36 15.30
C VAL A 196 -23.49 -2.66 15.58
N GLY A 197 -23.42 -3.16 16.81
CA GLY A 197 -24.17 -4.34 17.26
C GLY A 197 -25.69 -4.15 17.17
N ARG A 198 -26.20 -2.94 17.43
CA ARG A 198 -27.64 -2.63 17.31
C ARG A 198 -28.13 -2.56 15.86
N ILE A 199 -27.26 -2.17 14.91
CA ILE A 199 -27.64 -2.06 13.49
C ILE A 199 -27.79 -3.44 12.82
N GLY A 200 -26.97 -4.44 13.21
CA GLY A 200 -27.16 -5.85 12.83
C GLY A 200 -26.85 -6.22 11.38
N GLU A 201 -26.29 -5.32 10.55
CA GLU A 201 -26.15 -5.51 9.09
C GLU A 201 -24.75 -5.98 8.62
N HIS A 202 -23.84 -6.37 9.52
CA HIS A 202 -22.40 -6.33 9.20
C HIS A 202 -21.65 -7.65 9.05
N GLY A 203 -22.33 -8.78 8.91
CA GLY A 203 -21.69 -10.09 8.66
C GLY A 203 -20.79 -10.60 9.81
N ILE A 204 -20.37 -9.73 10.74
CA ILE A 204 -19.75 -10.05 12.02
C ILE A 204 -20.83 -10.03 13.08
N SER A 205 -21.25 -11.22 13.51
CA SER A 205 -22.45 -11.40 14.33
C SER A 205 -22.21 -11.24 15.83
N SER A 206 -20.96 -11.18 16.30
CA SER A 206 -20.64 -11.17 17.73
C SER A 206 -19.76 -9.99 18.15
N ARG A 207 -20.06 -9.45 19.34
CA ARG A 207 -19.28 -8.39 19.98
C ARG A 207 -17.80 -8.75 20.08
N SER A 208 -17.50 -10.00 20.43
CA SER A 208 -16.13 -10.51 20.55
C SER A 208 -15.39 -10.51 19.21
N ALA A 209 -16.06 -10.85 18.11
CA ALA A 209 -15.46 -10.81 16.78
C ALA A 209 -15.17 -9.36 16.32
N ILE A 210 -16.04 -8.41 16.66
CA ILE A 210 -15.79 -6.98 16.39
C ILE A 210 -14.57 -6.49 17.19
N TYR A 211 -14.45 -6.85 18.47
CA TYR A 211 -13.24 -6.53 19.25
C TYR A 211 -11.98 -7.18 18.68
N GLY A 212 -12.07 -8.43 18.24
CA GLY A 212 -10.96 -9.13 17.59
C GLY A 212 -10.49 -8.38 16.34
N GLN A 213 -11.42 -7.91 15.52
CA GLN A 213 -11.08 -7.10 14.36
C GLN A 213 -10.50 -5.74 14.74
N TRP A 214 -11.10 -5.05 15.72
CA TRP A 214 -10.58 -3.78 16.21
C TRP A 214 -9.13 -3.93 16.69
N ALA A 215 -8.84 -4.97 17.48
CA ALA A 215 -7.51 -5.21 18.00
C ALA A 215 -6.44 -5.33 16.90
N LYS A 216 -6.78 -5.99 15.78
CA LYS A 216 -5.89 -6.17 14.63
C LYS A 216 -5.65 -4.88 13.82
N SER A 217 -6.60 -3.96 13.79
CA SER A 217 -6.55 -2.79 12.88
C SER A 217 -6.43 -1.44 13.60
N LYS A 218 -6.49 -1.42 14.95
CA LYS A 218 -6.56 -0.18 15.74
C LYS A 218 -5.40 0.78 15.48
N ASP A 219 -4.20 0.27 15.20
CA ASP A 219 -3.01 1.11 14.99
C ASP A 219 -3.04 1.86 13.66
N ASN A 220 -3.91 1.43 12.73
CA ASN A 220 -4.04 1.98 11.38
C ASN A 220 -5.45 2.50 11.09
N ILE A 221 -6.31 2.58 12.11
CA ILE A 221 -7.73 2.87 11.95
C ILE A 221 -7.97 4.25 11.32
N ALA A 222 -7.10 5.23 11.60
CA ALA A 222 -7.18 6.56 11.02
C ALA A 222 -6.98 6.54 9.50
N LEU A 223 -6.05 5.71 9.01
CA LEU A 223 -5.79 5.53 7.58
C LEU A 223 -6.96 4.81 6.89
N LEU A 224 -7.47 3.74 7.49
CA LEU A 224 -8.63 3.01 6.95
C LEU A 224 -9.85 3.90 6.84
N TYR A 225 -10.17 4.65 7.91
CA TYR A 225 -11.35 5.50 7.94
C TYR A 225 -11.27 6.69 6.99
N SER A 226 -10.12 7.35 6.95
CA SER A 226 -9.92 8.47 6.02
C SER A 226 -9.95 8.03 4.56
N ALA A 227 -9.51 6.81 4.22
CA ALA A 227 -9.60 6.27 2.86
C ALA A 227 -11.06 6.14 2.39
N ALA A 228 -12.00 5.82 3.28
CA ALA A 228 -13.43 5.73 2.95
C ALA A 228 -14.04 7.09 2.55
N SER A 229 -13.42 8.21 2.97
CA SER A 229 -13.90 9.56 2.68
C SER A 229 -13.49 10.09 1.30
N ILE A 230 -12.54 9.43 0.62
CA ILE A 230 -11.97 9.91 -0.65
C ILE A 230 -12.67 9.19 -1.80
N LYS A 231 -13.29 9.96 -2.71
CA LYS A 231 -13.98 9.43 -3.89
C LYS A 231 -13.03 9.33 -5.09
N ILE A 232 -13.07 8.20 -5.78
CA ILE A 232 -12.29 7.89 -6.98
C ILE A 232 -13.23 7.27 -8.01
N GLY A 233 -13.78 8.10 -8.90
CA GLY A 233 -14.85 7.69 -9.80
C GLY A 233 -16.09 7.28 -9.01
N GLY A 234 -16.64 6.09 -9.27
CA GLY A 234 -17.79 5.53 -8.56
C GLY A 234 -17.48 4.86 -7.21
N ASN A 235 -16.20 4.69 -6.87
CA ASN A 235 -15.75 3.97 -5.67
C ASN A 235 -15.02 4.91 -4.70
N THR A 236 -14.71 4.43 -3.49
CA THR A 236 -13.82 5.13 -2.56
C THR A 236 -12.36 4.69 -2.75
N LEU A 237 -11.41 5.45 -2.18
CA LEU A 237 -10.02 5.00 -2.06
C LEU A 237 -9.98 3.69 -1.28
N LEU A 238 -10.75 3.58 -0.19
CA LEU A 238 -10.84 2.34 0.58
C LEU A 238 -11.30 1.14 -0.28
N ASP A 239 -12.32 1.29 -1.12
CA ASP A 239 -12.76 0.22 -2.02
C ASP A 239 -11.65 -0.17 -3.01
N SER A 240 -10.82 0.79 -3.43
CA SER A 240 -9.64 0.53 -4.26
C SER A 240 -8.55 -0.22 -3.48
N LEU A 241 -8.31 0.15 -2.22
CA LEU A 241 -7.36 -0.52 -1.33
C LEU A 241 -7.78 -1.96 -1.09
N ILE A 242 -9.05 -2.16 -0.75
CA ILE A 242 -9.64 -3.48 -0.50
C ILE A 242 -9.81 -4.28 -1.79
N SER A 243 -9.70 -3.72 -3.00
CA SER A 243 -9.83 -4.52 -4.24
C SER A 243 -8.49 -4.90 -4.87
N GLY A 244 -7.36 -4.56 -4.25
CA GLY A 244 -6.05 -4.95 -4.76
C GLY A 244 -5.60 -4.30 -6.04
N GLN A 245 -6.31 -3.26 -6.46
CA GLN A 245 -5.89 -2.44 -7.57
C GLN A 245 -4.71 -1.57 -7.14
N ILE A 246 -3.54 -2.16 -6.98
CA ILE A 246 -2.30 -1.48 -6.59
C ILE A 246 -1.75 -0.75 -7.83
N ASN A 247 -1.93 0.57 -7.89
CA ASN A 247 -1.33 1.41 -8.93
C ASN A 247 -1.00 2.80 -8.39
N LEU A 248 0.26 3.04 -8.00
CA LEU A 248 0.68 4.34 -7.48
C LEU A 248 0.32 5.49 -8.43
N SER A 249 0.55 5.37 -9.74
CA SER A 249 0.27 6.46 -10.69
C SER A 249 -1.19 6.91 -10.67
N LYS A 250 -2.12 6.00 -10.37
CA LYS A 250 -3.56 6.31 -10.22
C LYS A 250 -3.88 6.97 -8.89
N TYR A 251 -3.18 6.59 -7.81
CA TYR A 251 -3.53 6.98 -6.44
C TYR A 251 -2.64 8.07 -5.84
N GLN A 252 -1.48 8.37 -6.44
CA GLN A 252 -0.50 9.33 -5.92
C GLN A 252 -1.11 10.70 -5.66
N ARG A 253 -1.97 11.18 -6.57
CA ARG A 253 -2.68 12.46 -6.43
C ARG A 253 -3.58 12.56 -5.20
N TYR A 254 -3.98 11.43 -4.62
CA TYR A 254 -4.83 11.38 -3.43
C TYR A 254 -4.03 11.19 -2.14
N LEU A 255 -2.74 10.84 -2.23
CA LEU A 255 -1.94 10.46 -1.07
C LEU A 255 -1.87 11.60 -0.05
N GLN A 256 -1.53 12.83 -0.49
CA GLN A 256 -1.49 14.00 0.40
C GLN A 256 -2.82 14.17 1.17
N THR A 257 -3.94 14.17 0.45
CA THR A 257 -5.28 14.32 1.03
C THR A 257 -5.61 13.16 1.98
N TRP A 258 -5.21 11.95 1.64
CA TRP A 258 -5.44 10.76 2.47
C TRP A 258 -4.72 10.88 3.81
N ILE A 259 -3.42 11.17 3.79
CA ILE A 259 -2.64 11.32 5.03
C ILE A 259 -3.14 12.52 5.84
N ALA A 260 -3.47 13.65 5.21
CA ALA A 260 -4.01 14.83 5.89
C ALA A 260 -5.36 14.55 6.58
N ARG A 261 -6.25 13.79 5.92
CA ARG A 261 -7.52 13.36 6.53
C ARG A 261 -7.31 12.33 7.64
N ALA A 262 -6.37 11.42 7.50
CA ALA A 262 -5.98 10.50 8.58
C ALA A 262 -5.45 11.28 9.80
N ARG A 263 -4.65 12.33 9.56
CA ARG A 263 -4.18 13.22 10.62
C ARG A 263 -5.33 13.92 11.33
N TYR A 264 -6.32 14.41 10.58
CA TYR A 264 -7.54 14.96 11.16
C TYR A 264 -8.30 13.94 12.02
N VAL A 265 -8.43 12.69 11.58
CA VAL A 265 -9.06 11.61 12.39
C VAL A 265 -8.34 11.45 13.73
N CYS A 266 -7.01 11.49 13.75
CA CYS A 266 -6.24 11.40 14.99
C CYS A 266 -6.55 12.58 15.93
N GLU A 267 -6.43 13.81 15.42
CA GLU A 267 -6.57 15.05 16.19
C GLU A 267 -8.00 15.33 16.65
N HIS A 268 -8.97 14.99 15.80
CA HIS A 268 -10.38 15.28 16.05
C HIS A 268 -11.08 14.13 16.78
N ILE A 269 -10.88 12.89 16.34
CA ILE A 269 -11.65 11.74 16.84
C ILE A 269 -10.86 10.98 17.90
N LEU A 270 -9.67 10.46 17.55
CA LEU A 270 -8.94 9.55 18.43
C LEU A 270 -8.43 10.24 19.70
N ARG A 271 -7.98 11.49 19.62
CA ARG A 271 -7.58 12.29 20.79
C ARG A 271 -8.72 12.49 21.80
N ARG A 272 -9.98 12.43 21.35
CA ARG A 272 -11.16 12.52 22.22
C ARG A 272 -11.57 11.16 22.78
N MET A 273 -10.99 10.05 22.32
CA MET A 273 -11.21 8.74 22.92
C MET A 273 -10.41 8.58 24.23
N PRO A 274 -10.85 7.73 25.17
CA PRO A 274 -10.15 7.54 26.44
C PRO A 274 -8.80 6.81 26.32
N ASP A 275 -8.52 6.16 25.19
CA ASP A 275 -7.27 5.43 24.94
C ASP A 275 -6.23 6.36 24.30
N GLU A 276 -5.30 6.88 25.11
CA GLU A 276 -4.22 7.76 24.64
C GLU A 276 -3.24 7.02 23.71
N GLN A 277 -2.99 5.73 23.95
CA GLN A 277 -2.04 4.96 23.14
C GLN A 277 -2.56 4.77 21.72
N LEU A 278 -3.88 4.60 21.56
CA LEU A 278 -4.52 4.58 20.25
C LEU A 278 -4.22 5.84 19.43
N TYR A 279 -4.33 7.01 20.07
CA TYR A 279 -3.99 8.29 19.44
C TYR A 279 -2.51 8.34 19.07
N LEU A 280 -1.60 8.03 20.00
CA LEU A 280 -0.15 8.09 19.80
C LEU A 280 0.33 7.15 18.67
N ASN A 281 -0.21 5.94 18.60
CA ASN A 281 0.14 4.95 17.59
C ASN A 281 -0.25 5.42 16.18
N ASN A 282 -1.45 5.98 16.02
CA ASN A 282 -1.94 6.43 14.71
C ASN A 282 -1.30 7.76 14.28
N VAL A 283 -1.07 8.68 15.21
CA VAL A 283 -0.70 10.07 14.88
C VAL A 283 0.77 10.22 14.49
N LYS A 284 1.65 9.41 15.10
CA LYS A 284 3.11 9.49 14.93
C LYS A 284 3.55 9.46 13.45
N PRO A 285 3.13 8.50 12.62
CA PRO A 285 3.54 8.48 11.21
C PRO A 285 2.93 9.61 10.36
N LEU A 286 1.89 10.28 10.86
CA LEU A 286 1.11 11.29 10.13
C LEU A 286 1.54 12.72 10.45
N MET A 287 2.62 12.92 11.22
CA MET A 287 3.13 14.24 11.62
C MET A 287 3.71 15.08 10.47
N LEU A 288 3.86 14.48 9.28
CA LEU A 288 4.45 15.12 8.10
C LEU A 288 3.49 16.06 7.36
N VAL A 289 2.20 16.04 7.70
CA VAL A 289 1.16 16.81 7.01
C VAL A 289 0.21 17.47 7.99
N ASP A 290 -0.32 18.62 7.60
CA ASP A 290 -1.38 19.29 8.35
C ASP A 290 -2.71 18.53 8.26
N PRO A 291 -3.53 18.53 9.33
CA PRO A 291 -4.84 17.90 9.32
C PRO A 291 -5.78 18.57 8.31
N HIS A 292 -6.51 17.76 7.55
CA HIS A 292 -7.58 18.23 6.65
C HIS A 292 -8.91 17.64 7.10
N ALA A 293 -9.81 18.50 7.57
CA ALA A 293 -11.16 18.12 7.99
C ALA A 293 -12.00 17.54 6.86
N PHE A 294 -12.92 16.64 7.22
CA PHE A 294 -13.96 16.12 6.35
C PHE A 294 -15.17 15.75 7.20
N PRO A 295 -16.40 15.77 6.67
CA PRO A 295 -17.58 15.37 7.44
C PRO A 295 -17.67 13.86 7.60
N HIS A 296 -18.35 13.39 8.65
CA HIS A 296 -18.81 11.99 8.67
C HIS A 296 -19.83 11.74 7.55
N ARG A 297 -20.03 10.48 7.15
CA ARG A 297 -21.11 10.16 6.20
C ARG A 297 -22.47 10.34 6.87
N ASP A 298 -23.50 10.61 6.07
CA ASP A 298 -24.87 10.61 6.57
C ASP A 298 -25.27 9.22 7.08
N PHE A 299 -26.04 9.22 8.16
CA PHE A 299 -26.62 8.02 8.74
C PHE A 299 -27.90 7.65 7.99
N SER A 300 -28.11 6.35 7.76
CA SER A 300 -29.39 5.86 7.26
C SER A 300 -30.49 6.04 8.30
N THR A 301 -31.77 5.92 7.89
CA THR A 301 -32.91 6.00 8.82
C THR A 301 -32.79 4.99 9.97
N LYS A 302 -32.33 3.76 9.68
CA LYS A 302 -32.10 2.74 10.72
C LYS A 302 -30.99 3.14 11.68
N GLU A 303 -29.91 3.72 11.16
CA GLU A 303 -28.80 4.20 11.97
C GLU A 303 -29.25 5.36 12.87
N LEU A 304 -30.05 6.30 12.35
CA LEU A 304 -30.65 7.38 13.16
C LEU A 304 -31.58 6.86 14.25
N GLN A 305 -32.39 5.82 13.97
CA GLN A 305 -33.24 5.19 14.98
C GLN A 305 -32.42 4.54 16.10
N ALA A 306 -31.34 3.83 15.74
CA ALA A 306 -30.45 3.21 16.72
C ALA A 306 -29.63 4.24 17.54
N LEU A 307 -29.44 5.45 17.01
CA LEU A 307 -28.82 6.58 17.73
C LEU A 307 -29.77 7.23 18.75
N ALA A 308 -31.07 7.15 18.53
CA ALA A 308 -32.10 7.77 19.37
C ALA A 308 -32.57 6.88 20.55
N SER A 309 -32.27 5.58 20.49
CA SER A 309 -32.58 4.57 21.51
C SER A 309 -31.47 4.43 22.55
#